data_AF-A0A523THM7-F1
#
_entry.id   AF-A0A523THM7-F1
#
_cell.length_a   1.000
_cell.length_b   1.000
_cell.length_c   1.000
_cell.angle_alpha   90.00
_cell.angle_beta   90.00
_cell.angle_gamma   90.00
#
_symmetry.space_group_name_H-M   'P 1'
#
loop_
_entity.id
_entity.type
_entity.pdbx_description
1 polymer ?
#
loop_
_entity_poly.entity_id
_entity_poly.type
_entity_poly.pdbx_seq_one_letter_code
_entity_poly.pdbx_strand_id
1 'polypeptide(L)'
;MSEEEQKYKSEFTKLRFYYIGGRWGYAIIRLIDSSKEVKVRLAKCKKQEAFPKTEKYKWVDVPAEHVKDLSQVQKINFKSTDNFDNIAKEIVKELEEIKQLKETKEAATEEKEKEPSE
;
A
#
# COMPACT_ATOMS: atom_id res chain seq x y z
N MET A 1 -10.16 -26.34 11.42
CA MET A 1 -9.64 -25.21 10.60
C MET A 1 -9.77 -25.65 9.15
N SER A 2 -10.80 -25.19 8.46
CA SER A 2 -11.10 -25.58 7.08
C SER A 2 -10.10 -24.92 6.10
N GLU A 3 -9.70 -25.66 5.07
CA GLU A 3 -8.72 -25.23 4.05
C GLU A 3 -9.14 -23.94 3.30
N GLU A 4 -10.41 -23.53 3.38
CA GLU A 4 -10.92 -22.29 2.77
C GLU A 4 -10.51 -21.00 3.49
N GLU A 5 -10.10 -21.03 4.76
CA GLU A 5 -9.66 -19.81 5.48
C GLU A 5 -8.20 -19.42 5.20
N GLN A 6 -7.46 -20.23 4.43
CA GLN A 6 -6.14 -19.85 3.90
C GLN A 6 -6.23 -18.97 2.64
N LYS A 7 -7.45 -18.59 2.19
CA LYS A 7 -7.66 -17.66 1.07
C LYS A 7 -7.19 -16.24 1.43
N TYR A 8 -6.04 -15.85 0.87
CA TYR A 8 -5.55 -14.46 0.76
C TYR A 8 -5.19 -13.75 2.06
N LYS A 9 -4.35 -14.38 2.90
CA LYS A 9 -3.71 -13.64 4.00
C LYS A 9 -2.68 -12.66 3.40
N SER A 10 -3.13 -11.46 3.05
CA SER A 10 -2.26 -10.37 2.64
C SER A 10 -1.62 -9.75 3.87
N GLU A 11 -0.30 -9.57 3.85
CA GLU A 11 0.40 -8.83 4.88
C GLU A 11 0.51 -7.37 4.45
N PHE A 12 -0.13 -6.46 5.18
CA PHE A 12 -0.06 -5.02 4.90
C PHE A 12 1.22 -4.44 5.51
N THR A 13 2.07 -3.87 4.67
CA THR A 13 3.39 -3.38 5.09
C THR A 13 3.49 -1.87 5.12
N LYS A 14 2.63 -1.17 4.36
CA LYS A 14 2.59 0.29 4.35
C LYS A 14 1.19 0.77 3.99
N LEU A 15 0.78 1.87 4.61
CA LEU A 15 -0.47 2.54 4.32
C LEU A 15 -0.21 4.04 4.21
N ARG A 16 -0.50 4.61 3.06
CA ARG A 16 -0.61 6.06 2.87
C ARG A 16 -2.05 6.43 2.69
N PHE A 17 -2.47 7.48 3.40
CA PHE A 17 -3.84 7.95 3.35
C PHE A 17 -3.90 9.43 2.99
N TYR A 18 -4.93 9.77 2.22
CA TYR A 18 -5.26 11.14 1.86
C TYR A 18 -6.77 11.37 1.99
N TYR A 19 -7.15 12.33 2.82
CA TYR A 19 -8.53 12.72 3.11
C TYR A 19 -9.14 13.62 2.04
N ILE A 20 -10.34 13.27 1.55
CA ILE A 20 -11.05 14.02 0.50
C ILE A 20 -12.39 14.64 0.95
N GLY A 21 -12.74 14.51 2.24
CA GLY A 21 -13.95 15.13 2.82
C GLY A 21 -14.90 14.16 3.53
N GLY A 22 -15.63 14.67 4.52
CA GLY A 22 -16.53 13.90 5.38
C GLY A 22 -15.84 12.74 6.11
N ARG A 23 -16.17 11.51 5.71
CA ARG A 23 -15.53 10.28 6.19
C ARG A 23 -14.74 9.57 5.09
N TRP A 24 -14.44 10.23 3.98
CA TRP A 24 -13.86 9.61 2.79
C TRP A 24 -12.41 10.00 2.56
N GLY A 25 -11.64 9.06 2.02
CA GLY A 25 -10.27 9.26 1.59
C GLY A 25 -9.86 8.27 0.50
N TYR A 26 -8.65 8.49 -0.02
CA TYR A 26 -7.91 7.51 -0.80
C TYR A 26 -6.82 6.90 0.05
N ALA A 27 -6.59 5.61 -0.15
CA ALA A 27 -5.54 4.84 0.49
C ALA A 27 -4.66 4.19 -0.58
N ILE A 28 -3.35 4.39 -0.48
CA ILE A 28 -2.34 3.59 -1.18
C ILE A 28 -1.82 2.58 -0.16
N ILE A 29 -2.00 1.30 -0.47
CA ILE A 29 -1.71 0.19 0.43
C ILE A 29 -0.63 -0.66 -0.21
N ARG A 30 0.51 -0.81 0.46
CA ARG A 30 1.52 -1.82 0.11
C ARG A 30 1.17 -3.10 0.84
N LEU A 31 1.10 -4.20 0.09
CA LEU A 31 0.79 -5.51 0.64
C LEU A 31 1.69 -6.57 0.02
N ILE A 32 2.01 -7.60 0.81
CA ILE A 32 2.63 -8.83 0.35
C ILE A 32 1.51 -9.85 0.22
N ASP A 33 1.35 -10.42 -0.96
CA ASP A 33 0.33 -11.43 -1.19
C ASP A 33 0.82 -12.85 -0.83
N SER A 34 -0.03 -13.85 -1.04
CA SER A 34 0.29 -15.26 -0.77
C SER A 34 1.46 -15.79 -1.61
N SER A 35 1.74 -15.17 -2.76
CA SER A 35 2.88 -15.52 -3.62
C SER A 35 4.18 -14.83 -3.18
N LYS A 36 4.18 -14.14 -2.04
CA LYS A 36 5.28 -13.30 -1.55
C LYS A 36 5.61 -12.12 -2.48
N GLU A 37 4.69 -11.75 -3.36
CA GLU A 37 4.87 -10.60 -4.24
C GLU A 37 4.44 -9.32 -3.53
N VAL A 38 5.30 -8.30 -3.60
CA VAL A 38 4.96 -6.95 -3.11
C VAL A 38 4.08 -6.25 -4.15
N LYS A 39 2.90 -5.82 -3.74
CA LYS A 39 1.88 -5.17 -4.57
C LYS A 39 1.46 -3.83 -3.97
N VAL A 40 1.02 -2.92 -4.84
CA VAL A 40 0.42 -1.64 -4.46
C VAL A 40 -1.07 -1.66 -4.84
N ARG A 41 -1.92 -1.26 -3.91
CA ARG A 41 -3.37 -1.13 -4.12
C ARG A 41 -3.81 0.29 -3.84
N LEU A 42 -4.51 0.89 -4.81
CA LEU A 42 -5.27 2.12 -4.60
C LEU A 42 -6.70 1.76 -4.20
N ALA A 43 -7.19 2.33 -3.10
CA ALA A 43 -8.57 2.16 -2.67
C ALA A 43 -9.20 3.50 -2.32
N LYS A 44 -10.44 3.72 -2.76
CA LYS A 44 -11.32 4.71 -2.14
C LYS A 44 -11.98 4.07 -0.93
N CYS A 45 -11.83 4.69 0.22
CA CYS A 45 -12.26 4.11 1.49
C CYS A 45 -12.97 5.13 2.37
N LYS A 46 -13.82 4.61 3.25
CA LYS A 46 -14.45 5.37 4.32
C LYS A 46 -13.77 5.04 5.64
N LYS A 47 -13.33 6.04 6.39
CA LYS A 47 -12.78 5.85 7.74
C LYS A 47 -13.89 5.48 8.72
N GLN A 48 -13.66 4.43 9.51
CA GLN A 48 -14.58 4.02 10.58
C GLN A 48 -14.28 4.78 11.88
N GLU A 49 -13.00 4.93 12.24
CA GLU A 49 -12.55 5.66 13.44
C GLU A 49 -11.60 6.85 13.11
N ALA A 50 -11.05 7.50 14.14
CA ALA A 50 -10.31 8.76 14.09
C ALA A 50 -8.97 8.64 13.33
N PHE A 51 -9.04 8.51 12.02
CA PHE A 51 -7.90 8.71 11.12
C PHE A 51 -7.36 10.14 11.21
N PRO A 52 -6.05 10.36 11.00
CA PRO A 52 -5.50 11.70 10.88
C PRO A 52 -6.26 12.45 9.78
N LYS A 53 -6.77 13.64 10.11
CA LYS A 53 -7.24 14.58 9.09
C LYS A 53 -5.99 15.04 8.34
N THR A 54 -5.87 14.65 7.08
CA THR A 54 -4.80 15.17 6.22
C THR A 54 -5.25 16.47 5.57
N GLU A 55 -4.28 17.30 5.18
CA GLU A 55 -4.54 18.45 4.32
C GLU A 55 -4.89 17.99 2.90
N LYS A 56 -5.50 18.88 2.10
CA LYS A 56 -5.86 18.59 0.71
C LYS A 56 -4.61 18.23 -0.09
N TYR A 57 -4.67 17.12 -0.82
CA TYR A 57 -3.58 16.47 -1.58
C TYR A 57 -2.34 16.06 -0.78
N LYS A 58 -2.41 16.07 0.55
CA LYS A 58 -1.28 15.65 1.39
C LYS A 58 -1.47 14.21 1.83
N TRP A 59 -0.57 13.36 1.36
CA TRP A 59 -0.47 11.98 1.81
C TRP A 59 0.25 11.91 3.14
N VAL A 60 -0.28 11.08 4.04
CA VAL A 60 0.31 10.83 5.35
C VAL A 60 0.52 9.33 5.49
N ASP A 61 1.71 8.94 5.93
CA ASP A 61 1.99 7.56 6.31
C ASP A 61 1.23 7.25 7.62
N VAL A 62 0.47 6.17 7.58
CA VAL A 62 -0.35 5.68 8.69
C VAL A 62 0.08 4.25 8.98
N PRO A 63 0.05 3.79 10.24
CA PRO A 63 0.33 2.38 10.55
C PRO A 63 -0.52 1.44 9.69
N ALA A 64 0.11 0.41 9.10
CA ALA A 64 -0.55 -0.50 8.16
C ALA A 64 -1.71 -1.30 8.81
N GLU A 65 -1.71 -1.43 10.13
CA GLU A 65 -2.79 -2.07 10.90
C GLU A 65 -4.14 -1.36 10.73
N HIS A 66 -4.11 -0.04 10.51
CA HIS A 66 -5.30 0.78 10.29
C HIS A 66 -6.02 0.48 8.96
N VAL A 67 -5.48 -0.39 8.10
CA VAL A 67 -6.21 -0.89 6.93
C VAL A 67 -7.53 -1.55 7.35
N LYS A 68 -7.58 -2.18 8.55
CA LYS A 68 -8.80 -2.81 9.08
C LYS A 68 -9.90 -1.78 9.41
N ASP A 69 -9.52 -0.54 9.71
CA ASP A 69 -10.44 0.56 10.05
C ASP A 69 -11.01 1.26 8.80
N LEU A 70 -10.62 0.79 7.61
CA LEU A 70 -11.08 1.29 6.32
C LEU A 70 -12.22 0.42 5.79
N SER A 71 -13.42 0.98 5.70
CA SER A 71 -14.50 0.38 4.92
C SER A 71 -14.23 0.62 3.43
N GLN A 72 -13.91 -0.44 2.69
CA GLN A 72 -13.59 -0.36 1.27
C GLN A 72 -14.84 -0.10 0.43
N VAL A 73 -14.82 0.92 -0.45
CA VAL A 73 -15.87 1.13 -1.45
C VAL A 73 -15.22 1.39 -2.80
N GLN A 74 -15.16 0.35 -3.64
CA GLN A 74 -14.52 0.40 -4.95
C GLN A 74 -15.52 0.78 -6.06
N LYS A 75 -15.65 2.10 -6.26
CA LYS A 75 -15.72 2.78 -7.56
C LYS A 75 -14.93 4.09 -7.40
N ILE A 76 -13.80 4.20 -8.09
CA ILE A 76 -12.91 5.36 -7.99
C ILE A 76 -13.34 6.38 -9.05
N ASN A 77 -14.12 7.38 -8.62
CA ASN A 77 -14.45 8.53 -9.46
C ASN A 77 -13.54 9.69 -9.07
N PHE A 78 -12.63 10.07 -9.96
CA PHE A 78 -11.81 11.27 -9.78
C PHE A 78 -12.64 12.50 -10.17
N LYS A 79 -12.75 13.47 -9.26
CA LYS A 79 -13.53 14.71 -9.49
C LYS A 79 -12.74 15.80 -10.24
N SER A 80 -11.42 15.68 -10.30
CA SER A 80 -10.50 16.67 -10.87
C SER A 80 -9.21 15.96 -11.31
N THR A 81 -8.63 16.43 -12.41
CA THR A 81 -7.34 15.95 -12.97
C THR A 81 -6.20 16.09 -11.97
N ASP A 82 -6.13 17.19 -11.23
CA ASP A 82 -5.09 17.42 -10.22
C ASP A 82 -5.10 16.33 -9.15
N ASN A 83 -6.28 15.81 -8.82
CA ASN A 83 -6.41 14.72 -7.85
C ASN A 83 -5.85 13.41 -8.42
N PHE A 84 -6.08 13.16 -9.70
CA PHE A 84 -5.54 11.99 -10.40
C PHE A 84 -4.01 12.08 -10.49
N ASP A 85 -3.45 13.23 -10.88
CA ASP A 85 -2.00 13.41 -11.02
C ASP A 85 -1.26 13.23 -9.69
N ASN A 86 -1.81 13.77 -8.59
CA ASN A 86 -1.23 13.57 -7.26
C ASN A 86 -1.28 12.09 -6.82
N ILE A 87 -2.35 11.37 -7.15
CA ILE A 87 -2.47 9.94 -6.86
C ILE A 87 -1.50 9.12 -7.72
N ALA A 88 -1.41 9.44 -9.02
CA ALA A 88 -0.53 8.76 -9.96
C ALA A 88 0.94 8.92 -9.57
N LYS A 89 1.38 10.15 -9.22
CA LYS A 89 2.75 10.42 -8.75
C LYS A 89 3.13 9.58 -7.52
N GLU A 90 2.24 9.50 -6.54
CA GLU A 90 2.51 8.70 -5.34
C GLU A 90 2.52 7.20 -5.60
N ILE A 91 1.66 6.70 -6.50
CA ILE A 91 1.68 5.29 -6.90
C ILE A 91 2.99 4.97 -7.63
N VAL A 92 3.44 5.82 -8.56
CA VAL A 92 4.70 5.63 -9.28
C VAL A 92 5.88 5.59 -8.31
N LYS A 93 5.95 6.55 -7.38
CA LYS A 93 6.97 6.56 -6.33
C LYS A 93 6.98 5.26 -5.51
N GLU A 94 5.80 4.78 -5.14
CA GLU A 94 5.68 3.54 -4.36
C GLU A 94 6.13 2.31 -5.15
N LEU A 95 5.86 2.27 -6.47
CA LEU A 95 6.32 1.21 -7.36
C LEU A 95 7.84 1.25 -7.57
N GLU A 96 8.44 2.44 -7.67
CA GLU A 96 9.89 2.62 -7.72
C GLU A 96 10.58 2.14 -6.44
N GLU A 97 10.04 2.49 -5.27
CA GLU A 97 10.53 1.97 -3.98
C GLU A 97 10.51 0.43 -3.95
N ILE A 98 9.44 -0.18 -4.47
CA ILE A 98 9.33 -1.65 -4.55
C ILE A 98 10.37 -2.24 -5.51
N LYS A 99 10.62 -1.59 -6.65
CA LYS A 99 11.63 -2.03 -7.61
C LYS A 99 13.02 -2.05 -6.98
N GLN A 100 13.40 -0.98 -6.30
CA GLN A 100 14.69 -0.88 -5.61
C GLN A 100 14.85 -1.96 -4.52
N LEU A 101 13.77 -2.26 -3.78
CA LEU A 101 13.76 -3.32 -2.77
C LEU A 101 13.96 -4.72 -3.38
N LYS A 102 13.49 -4.96 -4.61
CA LYS A 102 13.74 -6.22 -5.32
C LYS A 102 15.20 -6.34 -5.75
N GLU A 103 15.73 -5.30 -6.39
CA GLU A 103 17.12 -5.25 -6.86
C GLU A 103 18.11 -5.41 -5.70
N THR A 104 17.84 -4.78 -4.55
CA THR A 104 18.69 -4.92 -3.35
C THR A 104 18.65 -6.33 -2.75
N LYS A 105 17.47 -6.98 -2.77
CA LYS A 105 17.34 -8.37 -2.31
C LYS A 105 18.07 -9.34 -3.22
N GLU A 106 17.98 -9.15 -4.54
CA GLU A 106 18.70 -9.98 -5.52
C GLU A 106 20.21 -9.84 -5.33
N ALA A 107 20.74 -8.61 -5.21
CA ALA A 107 22.16 -8.36 -4.96
C ALA A 107 22.66 -9.00 -3.64
N ALA A 108 21.89 -8.89 -2.55
CA ALA A 108 22.26 -9.48 -1.26
C ALA A 108 22.18 -11.03 -1.25
N THR A 109 21.41 -11.62 -2.17
CA THR A 109 21.35 -13.08 -2.33
C THR A 109 22.56 -13.58 -3.13
N GLU A 110 22.98 -12.81 -4.14
CA GLU A 110 24.14 -13.11 -4.98
C GLU A 110 25.48 -12.98 -4.23
N GLU A 111 25.55 -12.09 -3.22
CA GLU A 111 26.73 -11.98 -2.33
C GLU A 111 26.84 -13.13 -1.31
N LYS A 112 25.72 -13.72 -0.86
CA LYS A 112 25.74 -14.87 0.07
C LYS A 112 26.13 -16.19 -0.57
N GLU A 113 25.97 -16.33 -1.89
CA GLU A 113 26.44 -17.52 -2.62
C GLU A 113 27.96 -17.46 -2.93
N LYS A 114 28.65 -16.36 -2.59
CA LYS A 114 30.09 -16.18 -2.80
C LYS A 114 30.95 -16.35 -1.55
N GLU A 115 30.39 -16.58 -0.36
CA GLU A 115 31.19 -17.02 0.80
C GLU A 115 31.52 -18.51 0.64
N PRO A 116 32.79 -18.88 0.38
CA PRO A 116 33.18 -20.28 0.39
C PRO A 116 33.16 -20.76 1.83
N SER A 117 32.52 -21.90 2.04
CA SER A 117 32.74 -22.75 3.21
C SER A 117 34.24 -23.00 3.40
N GLU A 118 34.84 -22.35 4.39
CA GLU A 118 36.10 -22.78 5.03
C GLU A 118 35.80 -23.74 6.20
#